data_AF-A0A818X8V4-F1
#
_entry.id   AF-A0A818X8V4-F1
#
_cell.length_a   1.000
_cell.length_b   1.000
_cell.length_c   1.000
_cell.angle_alpha   90.00
_cell.angle_beta   90.00
_cell.angle_gamma   90.00
#
_symmetry.space_group_name_H-M   'P 1'
#
loop_
_entity.id
_entity.type
_entity.pdbx_description
1 polymer ?
#
loop_
_entity_poly.entity_id
_entity_poly.type
_entity_poly.pdbx_seq_one_letter_code
_entity_poly.pdbx_strand_id
1 'polypeptide(L)'
;MSQHIHADATYKLIWQGFPVLVIGTTDLNKPFHPFGLAICSNEKKTKDFEFIFNSIQIGMQKINKALLQPTALILDAVDSIKNDFKNVFNDSYNQIMYWAHMKRKVENCIRQQKNQTILDFLNYFDSEWLKSNNGWYEGLQLYAPSTNNALEATNKTIKDDGIFRERHVLSRFLTISSNIINNWSIEQDLSLVNARIFATGSTISLEL
;
A
#
# COMPACT_ATOMS: atom_id res chain seq x y z
N MET A 1 -5.44 -16.55 4.29
CA MET A 1 -4.87 -15.25 4.73
C MET A 1 -4.89 -14.30 3.54
N SER A 2 -5.00 -12.98 3.73
CA SER A 2 -4.89 -12.06 2.59
C SER A 2 -3.44 -12.09 2.14
N GLN A 3 -3.20 -12.31 0.86
CA GLN A 3 -1.84 -12.46 0.31
C GLN A 3 -1.38 -11.23 -0.48
N HIS A 4 -2.15 -10.14 -0.45
CA HIS A 4 -1.79 -8.89 -1.10
C HIS A 4 -1.38 -7.81 -0.10
N ILE A 5 -0.42 -6.99 -0.52
CA ILE A 5 0.04 -5.81 0.20
C ILE A 5 -0.34 -4.58 -0.63
N HIS A 6 -0.93 -3.57 0.01
CA HIS A 6 -0.97 -2.22 -0.53
C HIS A 6 0.22 -1.43 0.02
N ALA A 7 0.80 -0.58 -0.81
CA ALA A 7 1.88 0.31 -0.42
C ALA A 7 1.69 1.69 -1.08
N ASP A 8 1.81 2.75 -0.29
CA ASP A 8 1.75 4.12 -0.78
C ASP A 8 2.61 5.06 0.08
N ALA A 9 3.07 6.16 -0.52
CA ALA A 9 3.72 7.26 0.16
C ALA A 9 2.75 8.44 0.26
N THR A 10 2.52 8.97 1.45
CA THR A 10 1.61 10.11 1.65
C THR A 10 2.38 11.37 2.01
N TYR A 11 2.52 12.25 1.01
CA TYR A 11 3.29 13.50 1.10
C TYR A 11 2.62 14.61 1.91
N LYS A 12 1.37 14.43 2.32
CA LYS A 12 0.70 15.38 3.22
C LYS A 12 0.86 15.00 4.70
N LEU A 13 1.46 13.84 4.97
CA LEU A 13 2.00 13.47 6.26
C LEU A 13 3.47 13.88 6.30
N ILE A 14 3.72 15.12 6.71
CA ILE A 14 5.06 15.69 6.71
C ILE A 14 5.55 15.69 8.17
N TRP A 15 6.33 14.67 8.57
CA TRP A 15 7.10 14.82 9.81
C TRP A 15 8.28 15.74 9.51
N GLN A 16 8.20 17.02 9.89
CA GLN A 16 9.25 18.04 9.63
C GLN A 16 9.71 18.27 8.17
N GLY A 17 9.15 17.57 7.18
CA GLY A 17 9.57 17.60 5.78
C GLY A 17 9.54 16.20 5.15
N PHE A 18 9.48 15.17 5.99
CA PHE A 18 9.68 13.79 5.63
C PHE A 18 8.37 13.08 5.29
N PRO A 19 8.29 12.40 4.12
CA PRO A 19 7.13 11.59 3.75
C PRO A 19 6.95 10.42 4.72
N VAL A 20 5.69 10.03 4.91
CA VAL A 20 5.32 8.80 5.62
C VAL A 20 4.90 7.75 4.60
N LEU A 21 5.48 6.56 4.73
CA LEU A 21 5.07 5.38 3.99
C LEU A 21 4.01 4.63 4.78
N VAL A 22 3.00 4.14 4.08
CA VAL A 22 1.91 3.35 4.65
C VAL A 22 1.83 2.04 3.89
N ILE A 23 1.76 0.94 4.63
CA ILE A 23 1.50 -0.38 4.09
C ILE A 23 0.38 -1.07 4.86
N GLY A 24 -0.35 -1.92 4.15
CA GLY A 24 -1.44 -2.67 4.72
C GLY A 24 -2.02 -3.69 3.76
N THR A 25 -3.18 -4.22 4.12
CA THR A 25 -3.96 -5.11 3.26
C THR A 25 -5.42 -4.69 3.25
N THR A 26 -6.24 -5.32 2.44
CA THR A 26 -7.71 -5.16 2.50
C THR A 26 -8.34 -6.53 2.70
N ASP A 27 -9.53 -6.55 3.31
CA ASP A 27 -10.33 -7.78 3.40
C ASP A 27 -11.47 -7.78 2.35
N LEU A 28 -12.29 -8.84 2.35
CA LEU A 28 -13.39 -9.01 1.40
C LEU A 28 -14.50 -7.96 1.52
N ASN A 29 -14.65 -7.33 2.69
CA ASN A 29 -15.59 -6.23 2.93
C ASN A 29 -15.03 -4.88 2.42
N LYS A 30 -13.79 -4.88 1.89
CA LYS A 30 -13.05 -3.72 1.37
C LYS A 30 -12.46 -2.70 2.36
N PRO A 31 -12.57 -2.78 3.72
CA PRO A 31 -11.79 -1.92 4.59
C PRO A 31 -10.29 -2.19 4.44
N PHE A 32 -9.51 -1.12 4.61
CA PHE A 32 -8.06 -1.18 4.65
C PHE A 32 -7.58 -1.47 6.07
N HIS A 33 -6.63 -2.40 6.18
CA HIS A 33 -6.01 -2.87 7.41
C HIS A 33 -4.52 -2.53 7.37
N PRO A 34 -4.14 -1.33 7.84
CA PRO A 34 -2.75 -0.94 7.96
C PRO A 34 -2.04 -1.78 9.01
N PHE A 35 -0.83 -2.22 8.67
CA PHE A 35 0.03 -2.95 9.62
C PHE A 35 1.46 -2.43 9.63
N GLY A 36 1.77 -1.37 8.86
CA GLY A 36 3.08 -0.73 8.89
C GLY A 36 3.01 0.75 8.52
N LEU A 37 3.79 1.53 9.26
CA LEU A 37 4.07 2.94 8.99
C LEU A 37 5.59 3.17 9.11
N ALA A 38 6.17 3.92 8.18
CA ALA A 38 7.58 4.32 8.26
C ALA A 38 7.75 5.80 7.90
N ILE A 39 8.70 6.48 8.55
CA ILE A 39 9.11 7.83 8.18
C ILE A 39 10.36 7.73 7.32
N CYS A 40 10.35 8.41 6.18
CA CYS A 40 11.45 8.32 5.22
C CYS A 40 12.11 9.67 4.99
N SER A 41 13.44 9.66 4.90
CA SER A 41 14.21 10.90 4.80
C SER A 41 14.08 11.59 3.42
N ASN A 42 13.81 10.83 2.34
CA ASN A 42 13.60 11.34 0.98
C ASN A 42 13.11 10.23 0.04
N GLU A 43 11.99 10.44 -0.67
CA GLU A 43 11.42 9.48 -1.64
C GLU A 43 12.38 9.05 -2.77
N LYS A 44 13.36 9.88 -3.12
CA LYS A 44 14.25 9.63 -4.28
C LYS A 44 15.30 8.54 -4.04
N LYS A 45 15.47 8.04 -2.81
CA LYS A 45 16.41 6.94 -2.53
C LYS A 45 15.69 5.60 -2.60
N THR A 46 16.22 4.73 -3.43
CA THR A 46 15.70 3.43 -3.87
C THR A 46 15.76 2.32 -2.81
N LYS A 47 15.41 2.62 -1.55
CA LYS A 47 15.46 1.66 -0.42
C LYS A 47 14.45 1.91 0.71
N ASP A 48 13.64 2.96 0.60
CA ASP A 48 12.75 3.39 1.68
C ASP A 48 11.60 2.38 1.88
N PHE A 49 11.05 1.83 0.79
CA PHE A 49 10.07 0.75 0.89
C PHE A 49 10.74 -0.59 1.24
N GLU A 50 11.98 -0.80 0.81
CA GLU A 50 12.75 -2.00 1.17
C GLU A 50 12.88 -2.12 2.70
N PHE A 51 13.09 -0.99 3.40
CA PHE A 51 13.14 -0.94 4.87
C PHE A 51 11.83 -1.41 5.52
N ILE A 52 10.69 -0.85 5.11
CA ILE A 52 9.41 -1.19 5.74
C ILE A 52 9.02 -2.64 5.42
N PHE A 53 9.33 -3.13 4.21
CA PHE A 53 9.10 -4.52 3.82
C PHE A 53 9.97 -5.50 4.61
N ASN A 54 11.27 -5.23 4.78
CA ASN A 54 12.14 -6.04 5.62
C ASN A 54 11.69 -6.04 7.09
N SER A 55 11.17 -4.92 7.58
CA SER A 55 10.65 -4.81 8.94
C SER A 55 9.49 -5.79 9.20
N ILE A 56 8.67 -6.08 8.18
CA ILE A 56 7.62 -7.10 8.26
C ILE A 56 8.25 -8.48 8.42
N GLN A 57 9.26 -8.83 7.61
CA GLN A 57 9.93 -10.12 7.69
C GLN A 57 10.57 -10.35 9.06
N ILE A 58 11.22 -9.32 9.60
CA ILE A 58 11.76 -9.33 10.97
C ILE A 58 10.62 -9.54 11.99
N GLY A 59 9.49 -8.87 11.82
CA GLY A 59 8.30 -9.06 12.65
C GLY A 59 7.80 -10.50 12.63
N MET A 60 7.67 -11.10 11.44
CA MET A 60 7.25 -12.49 11.25
C MET A 60 8.19 -13.48 11.94
N GLN A 61 9.50 -13.27 11.81
CA GLN A 61 10.52 -14.08 12.50
C GLN A 61 10.40 -13.97 14.03
N LYS A 62 10.22 -12.75 14.56
CA LYS A 62 10.08 -12.51 16.00
C LYS A 62 8.87 -13.22 16.62
N ILE A 63 7.82 -13.44 15.84
CA ILE A 63 6.62 -14.17 16.29
C ILE A 63 6.64 -15.66 15.89
N ASN A 64 7.81 -16.19 15.49
CA ASN A 64 8.00 -17.57 15.05
C ASN A 64 7.01 -18.01 13.95
N LYS A 65 6.68 -17.09 13.03
CA LYS A 65 5.86 -17.39 11.85
C LYS A 65 6.75 -17.47 10.61
N ALA A 66 6.27 -18.20 9.61
CA ALA A 66 6.92 -18.26 8.31
C ALA A 66 7.04 -16.86 7.69
N LEU A 67 8.11 -16.64 6.93
CA LEU A 67 8.31 -15.40 6.18
C LEU A 67 7.12 -15.15 5.26
N LEU A 68 6.73 -13.88 5.16
CA LEU A 68 5.62 -13.49 4.30
C LEU A 68 6.05 -13.64 2.84
N GLN A 69 5.18 -14.24 2.02
CA GLN A 69 5.33 -14.38 0.58
C GLN A 69 4.05 -13.85 -0.08
N PRO A 70 3.93 -12.52 -0.25
CA PRO A 70 2.73 -11.94 -0.84
C PRO A 70 2.66 -12.31 -2.33
N THR A 71 1.45 -12.62 -2.79
CA THR A 71 1.18 -12.98 -4.19
C THR A 71 0.76 -11.78 -5.03
N ALA A 72 0.47 -10.64 -4.40
CA ALA A 72 0.17 -9.41 -5.12
C ALA A 72 0.61 -8.15 -4.38
N LEU A 73 0.92 -7.12 -5.17
CA LEU A 73 1.27 -5.77 -4.71
C LEU A 73 0.34 -4.76 -5.37
N ILE A 74 -0.36 -3.98 -4.55
CA ILE A 74 -1.30 -2.94 -4.99
C ILE A 74 -0.65 -1.57 -4.79
N LEU A 75 -0.44 -0.84 -5.90
CA LEU A 75 0.25 0.45 -5.90
C LEU A 75 -0.14 1.35 -7.09
N ASP A 76 0.24 2.63 -6.99
CA ASP A 76 -0.08 3.70 -7.94
C ASP A 76 0.98 3.88 -9.05
N ALA A 77 1.38 2.77 -9.69
CA ALA A 77 2.34 2.74 -10.81
C ALA A 77 3.76 3.28 -10.53
N VAL A 78 4.21 3.31 -9.28
CA VAL A 78 5.54 3.84 -8.92
C VAL A 78 6.61 2.75 -8.97
N ASP A 79 7.64 2.95 -9.80
CA ASP A 79 8.70 1.94 -10.03
C ASP A 79 9.61 1.71 -8.81
N SER A 80 9.84 2.73 -7.97
CA SER A 80 10.66 2.57 -6.75
C SER A 80 10.04 1.53 -5.81
N ILE A 81 8.72 1.56 -5.62
CA ILE A 81 7.99 0.60 -4.78
C ILE A 81 8.13 -0.81 -5.34
N LYS A 82 8.02 -0.98 -6.67
CA LYS A 82 8.14 -2.29 -7.34
C LYS A 82 9.52 -2.89 -7.11
N ASN A 83 10.58 -2.10 -7.33
CA ASN A 83 11.96 -2.57 -7.19
C ASN A 83 12.26 -2.95 -5.74
N ASP A 84 11.86 -2.11 -4.79
CA ASP A 84 12.03 -2.38 -3.36
C ASP A 84 11.25 -3.62 -2.91
N PHE A 85 10.04 -3.83 -3.44
CA PHE A 85 9.24 -5.01 -3.16
C PHE A 85 9.90 -6.28 -3.70
N LYS A 86 10.38 -6.26 -4.95
CA LYS A 86 11.09 -7.38 -5.59
C LYS A 86 12.32 -7.80 -4.80
N ASN A 87 13.07 -6.83 -4.29
CA ASN A 87 14.27 -7.09 -3.50
C ASN A 87 13.98 -7.86 -2.21
N VAL A 88 12.80 -7.66 -1.59
CA VAL A 88 12.44 -8.30 -0.31
C VAL A 88 11.60 -9.56 -0.49
N PHE A 89 10.65 -9.56 -1.42
CA PHE A 89 9.64 -10.59 -1.57
C PHE A 89 9.73 -11.38 -2.87
N ASN A 90 10.82 -11.22 -3.65
CA ASN A 90 11.06 -11.81 -4.97
C ASN A 90 10.10 -11.31 -6.09
N ASP A 91 10.33 -11.79 -7.31
CA ASP A 91 9.59 -11.38 -8.53
C ASP A 91 8.27 -12.16 -8.75
N SER A 92 7.93 -13.13 -7.90
CA SER A 92 6.76 -14.01 -8.08
C SER A 92 5.50 -13.40 -7.49
N TYR A 93 5.08 -12.24 -7.99
CA TYR A 93 3.86 -11.56 -7.56
C TYR A 93 3.13 -10.88 -8.73
N ASN A 94 1.83 -10.69 -8.55
CA ASN A 94 1.00 -9.89 -9.44
C ASN A 94 1.05 -8.41 -9.02
N GLN A 95 1.56 -7.55 -9.90
CA GLN A 95 1.44 -6.11 -9.71
C GLN A 95 0.02 -5.68 -10.07
N ILE A 96 -0.78 -5.32 -9.08
CA ILE A 96 -2.15 -4.83 -9.28
C ILE A 96 -2.11 -3.31 -9.28
N MET A 97 -2.66 -2.73 -10.34
CA MET A 97 -2.73 -1.30 -10.52
C MET A 97 -4.14 -0.79 -10.36
N TYR A 98 -4.26 0.40 -9.79
CA TYR A 98 -5.54 1.07 -9.72
C TYR A 98 -6.04 1.48 -11.11
N TRP A 99 -7.13 0.85 -11.58
CA TRP A 99 -7.73 1.13 -12.88
C TRP A 99 -8.11 2.60 -13.08
N ALA A 100 -8.57 3.29 -12.02
CA ALA A 100 -8.95 4.69 -12.17
C ALA A 100 -7.72 5.61 -12.26
N HIS A 101 -6.57 5.21 -11.70
CA HIS A 101 -5.31 5.91 -11.92
C HIS A 101 -4.91 5.80 -13.39
N MET A 102 -4.92 4.59 -13.96
CA MET A 102 -4.68 4.36 -15.39
C MET A 102 -5.63 5.20 -16.24
N LYS A 103 -6.93 5.13 -15.98
CA LYS A 103 -7.95 5.90 -16.70
C LYS A 103 -7.67 7.40 -16.66
N ARG A 104 -7.37 7.97 -15.49
CA ARG A 104 -7.04 9.40 -15.34
C ARG A 104 -5.81 9.79 -16.16
N LYS A 105 -4.76 8.95 -16.18
CA LYS A 105 -3.54 9.20 -16.97
C LYS A 105 -3.82 9.15 -18.46
N VAL A 106 -4.60 8.17 -18.92
CA VAL A 106 -5.05 8.04 -20.31
C VAL A 106 -5.90 9.24 -20.72
N GLU A 107 -6.90 9.61 -19.92
CA GLU A 107 -7.72 10.80 -20.17
C GLU A 107 -6.89 12.09 -20.22
N ASN A 108 -5.90 12.23 -19.33
CA ASN A 108 -4.99 13.36 -19.34
C ASN A 108 -4.09 13.38 -20.58
N CYS A 109 -3.58 12.22 -21.01
CA CYS A 109 -2.82 12.08 -22.25
C CYS A 109 -3.66 12.58 -23.44
N ILE A 110 -4.88 12.07 -23.59
CA ILE A 110 -5.81 12.46 -24.66
C ILE A 110 -6.12 13.97 -24.61
N ARG A 111 -6.32 14.55 -23.41
CA ARG A 111 -6.58 15.99 -23.25
C ARG A 111 -5.37 16.87 -23.60
N GLN A 112 -4.15 16.40 -23.33
CA GLN A 112 -2.91 17.15 -23.55
C GLN A 112 -2.40 17.05 -24.98
N GLN A 113 -2.89 16.08 -25.77
CA GLN A 113 -2.53 15.88 -27.16
C GLN A 113 -3.13 16.94 -28.10
N LYS A 114 -2.66 18.20 -28.00
CA LYS A 114 -2.73 19.13 -29.14
C LYS A 114 -1.65 18.72 -30.14
N ASN A 115 -2.05 18.13 -31.27
CA ASN A 115 -1.21 17.75 -32.43
C ASN A 115 -0.49 16.39 -32.40
N GLN A 116 -0.99 15.36 -31.68
CA GLN A 116 -0.48 13.98 -31.81
C GLN A 116 -1.43 13.11 -32.64
N THR A 117 -0.88 12.11 -33.33
CA THR A 117 -1.66 11.16 -34.14
C THR A 117 -2.26 10.06 -33.27
N ILE A 118 -3.27 9.35 -33.80
CA ILE A 118 -3.80 8.15 -33.15
C ILE A 118 -2.70 7.11 -32.94
N LEU A 119 -1.72 7.03 -33.84
CA LEU A 119 -0.60 6.08 -33.74
C LEU A 119 0.29 6.39 -32.54
N ASP A 120 0.54 7.67 -32.24
CA ASP A 120 1.32 8.08 -31.07
C ASP A 120 0.64 7.66 -29.78
N PHE A 121 -0.69 7.83 -29.71
CA PHE A 121 -1.49 7.36 -28.59
C PHE A 121 -1.43 5.83 -28.44
N LEU A 122 -1.59 5.07 -29.53
CA LEU A 122 -1.54 3.61 -29.49
C LEU A 122 -0.17 3.10 -29.02
N ASN A 123 0.91 3.72 -29.50
CA ASN A 123 2.28 3.39 -29.07
C ASN A 123 2.52 3.69 -27.59
N TYR A 124 2.00 4.83 -27.10
CA TYR A 124 2.02 5.17 -25.68
C TYR A 124 1.22 4.14 -24.86
N PHE A 125 0.00 3.81 -25.30
CA PHE A 125 -0.86 2.92 -24.55
C PHE A 125 -0.30 1.50 -24.47
N ASP A 126 0.27 0.99 -25.59
CA ASP A 126 0.93 -0.30 -25.63
C ASP A 126 2.16 -0.37 -24.71
N SER A 127 3.06 0.61 -24.80
CA SER A 127 4.27 0.62 -23.99
C SER A 127 3.97 0.79 -22.49
N GLU A 128 3.09 1.72 -22.14
CA GLU A 128 2.81 2.07 -20.76
C GLU A 128 1.86 1.06 -20.10
N TRP A 129 0.72 0.75 -20.72
CA TRP A 129 -0.39 0.06 -20.05
C TRP A 129 -0.59 -1.40 -20.47
N LEU A 130 0.04 -1.86 -21.54
CA LEU A 130 0.00 -3.28 -21.95
C LEU A 130 1.31 -4.02 -21.65
N LYS A 131 2.46 -3.34 -21.76
CA LYS A 131 3.78 -3.94 -21.50
C LYS A 131 4.30 -3.69 -20.10
N SER A 132 4.27 -2.44 -19.64
CA SER A 132 4.88 -2.06 -18.34
C SER A 132 3.92 -2.20 -17.17
N ASN A 133 2.71 -1.65 -17.29
CA ASN A 133 1.75 -1.51 -16.20
C ASN A 133 0.43 -2.25 -16.51
N ASN A 134 0.50 -3.53 -16.85
CA ASN A 134 -0.64 -4.29 -17.37
C ASN A 134 -1.66 -4.80 -16.34
N GLY A 135 -1.42 -4.60 -15.05
CA GLY A 135 -2.28 -5.16 -13.99
C GLY A 135 -3.46 -4.30 -13.55
N TRP A 136 -4.05 -3.51 -14.45
CA TRP A 136 -5.15 -2.59 -14.13
C TRP A 136 -6.55 -3.22 -14.23
N TYR A 137 -6.68 -4.50 -14.59
CA TYR A 137 -7.97 -5.17 -14.80
C TYR A 137 -8.31 -6.17 -13.69
N GLU A 138 -9.60 -6.30 -13.36
CA GLU A 138 -10.10 -7.11 -12.23
C GLU A 138 -9.79 -8.60 -12.34
N GLY A 139 -9.74 -9.13 -13.57
CA GLY A 139 -9.47 -10.54 -13.82
C GLY A 139 -8.03 -10.99 -13.52
N LEU A 140 -7.11 -10.08 -13.18
CA LEU A 140 -5.71 -10.43 -12.91
C LEU A 140 -5.56 -11.25 -11.62
N GLN A 141 -6.23 -10.83 -10.56
CA GLN A 141 -6.13 -11.46 -9.24
C GLN A 141 -7.49 -11.48 -8.56
N LEU A 142 -8.08 -12.67 -8.48
CA LEU A 142 -9.33 -12.86 -7.76
C LEU A 142 -9.13 -12.52 -6.28
N TYR A 143 -10.14 -11.86 -5.69
CA TYR A 143 -10.19 -11.47 -4.28
C TYR A 143 -9.16 -10.41 -3.84
N ALA A 144 -8.39 -9.84 -4.75
CA ALA A 144 -7.65 -8.61 -4.51
C ALA A 144 -8.46 -7.42 -5.05
N PRO A 145 -8.43 -6.25 -4.40
CA PRO A 145 -9.13 -5.09 -4.92
C PRO A 145 -8.43 -4.56 -6.17
N SER A 146 -9.21 -4.17 -7.17
CA SER A 146 -8.75 -3.45 -8.36
C SER A 146 -8.52 -1.96 -8.11
N THR A 147 -8.71 -1.50 -6.87
CA THR A 147 -8.62 -0.09 -6.49
C THR A 147 -7.83 0.09 -5.21
N ASN A 148 -7.09 1.19 -5.14
CA ASN A 148 -6.40 1.61 -3.93
C ASN A 148 -7.29 2.51 -3.03
N ASN A 149 -8.59 2.58 -3.31
CA ASN A 149 -9.53 3.49 -2.65
C ASN A 149 -9.52 3.38 -1.13
N ALA A 150 -9.35 2.17 -0.60
CA ALA A 150 -9.33 1.96 0.84
C ALA A 150 -8.08 2.59 1.48
N LEU A 151 -6.91 2.47 0.84
CA LEU A 151 -5.69 3.15 1.27
C LEU A 151 -5.75 4.66 1.03
N GLU A 152 -6.31 5.11 -0.09
CA GLU A 152 -6.52 6.55 -0.36
C GLU A 152 -7.45 7.20 0.67
N ALA A 153 -8.56 6.53 1.01
CA ALA A 153 -9.50 6.97 2.03
C ALA A 153 -8.82 6.99 3.40
N THR A 154 -8.02 5.98 3.72
CA THR A 154 -7.23 5.95 4.96
C THR A 154 -6.25 7.12 5.01
N ASN A 155 -5.48 7.33 3.93
CA ASN A 155 -4.59 8.46 3.80
C ASN A 155 -5.34 9.80 3.93
N LYS A 156 -6.59 9.88 3.50
CA LYS A 156 -7.45 11.05 3.68
C LYS A 156 -7.87 11.23 5.14
N THR A 157 -8.35 10.20 5.84
CA THR A 157 -8.69 10.26 7.27
C THR A 157 -7.52 10.77 8.08
N ILE A 158 -6.33 10.20 7.86
CA ILE A 158 -5.11 10.64 8.51
C ILE A 158 -4.82 12.15 8.26
N LYS A 159 -5.08 12.63 7.03
CA LYS A 159 -4.89 14.04 6.67
C LYS A 159 -5.97 14.93 7.29
N ASP A 160 -7.20 14.45 7.40
CA ASP A 160 -8.37 15.25 7.80
C ASP A 160 -8.51 15.36 9.31
N ASP A 161 -8.02 14.38 10.07
CA ASP A 161 -8.00 14.41 11.54
C ASP A 161 -7.08 15.51 12.12
N GLY A 162 -6.42 16.32 11.27
CA GLY A 162 -5.63 17.50 11.66
C GLY A 162 -4.28 17.16 12.33
N ILE A 163 -4.17 15.95 12.84
CA ILE A 163 -3.08 15.34 13.60
C ILE A 163 -1.73 15.27 12.84
N PHE A 164 -1.68 15.57 11.54
CA PHE A 164 -0.44 15.59 10.77
C PHE A 164 -0.34 16.69 9.70
N ARG A 165 -1.29 17.62 9.66
CA ARG A 165 -1.12 18.84 8.86
C ARG A 165 -0.15 19.81 9.53
N GLU A 166 0.09 19.63 10.83
CA GLU A 166 1.05 20.38 11.63
C GLU A 166 2.36 19.61 11.82
N ARG A 167 3.47 20.33 11.97
CA ARG A 167 4.78 19.72 12.23
C ARG A 167 4.83 19.24 13.68
N HIS A 168 4.84 17.92 13.88
CA HIS A 168 4.98 17.34 15.21
C HIS A 168 6.43 17.01 15.56
N VAL A 169 6.78 17.12 16.84
CA VAL A 169 8.01 16.52 17.39
C VAL A 169 7.92 14.98 17.30
N LEU A 170 9.06 14.30 17.19
CA LEU A 170 9.12 12.85 16.95
C LEU A 170 8.28 12.04 17.94
N SER A 171 8.35 12.38 19.23
CA SER A 171 7.59 11.68 20.28
C SER A 171 6.08 11.74 20.01
N ARG A 172 5.57 12.93 19.67
CA ARG A 172 4.16 13.12 19.35
C ARG A 172 3.75 12.37 18.08
N PHE A 173 4.60 12.40 17.04
CA PHE A 173 4.39 11.62 15.82
C PHE A 173 4.27 10.12 16.12
N LEU A 174 5.17 9.56 16.93
CA LEU A 174 5.16 8.14 17.28
C LEU A 174 3.92 7.77 18.07
N THR A 175 3.55 8.56 19.08
CA THR A 175 2.31 8.34 19.86
C THR A 175 1.07 8.33 18.97
N ILE A 176 0.98 9.30 18.06
CA ILE A 176 -0.12 9.38 17.11
C ILE A 176 -0.14 8.14 16.19
N SER A 177 1.01 7.81 15.59
CA SER A 177 1.11 6.70 14.63
C SER A 177 0.76 5.38 15.29
N SER A 178 1.20 5.17 16.54
CA SER A 178 0.81 4.02 17.35
C SER A 178 -0.68 4.01 17.66
N ASN A 179 -1.28 5.14 18.04
CA ASN A 179 -2.73 5.22 18.28
C ASN A 179 -3.54 4.92 17.03
N ILE A 180 -3.08 5.40 15.88
CA ILE A 180 -3.71 5.16 14.59
C ILE A 180 -3.66 3.67 14.23
N ILE A 181 -2.48 3.05 14.28
CA ILE A 181 -2.34 1.60 14.05
C ILE A 181 -3.18 0.80 15.07
N ASN A 182 -3.21 1.21 16.34
CA ASN A 182 -3.94 0.52 17.39
C ASN A 182 -5.47 0.65 17.25
N ASN A 183 -5.97 1.84 16.96
CA ASN A 183 -7.39 2.06 16.74
C ASN A 183 -7.84 1.22 15.54
N TRP A 184 -7.07 1.23 14.46
CA TRP A 184 -7.38 0.44 13.26
C TRP A 184 -7.21 -1.07 13.44
N SER A 185 -6.36 -1.53 14.35
CA SER A 185 -6.26 -2.96 14.66
C SER A 185 -7.45 -3.46 15.50
N ILE A 186 -8.17 -2.56 16.17
CA ILE A 186 -9.28 -2.87 17.10
C ILE A 186 -10.66 -2.47 16.52
N GLU A 187 -10.73 -1.45 15.66
CA GLU A 187 -11.95 -1.01 14.96
C GLU A 187 -12.41 -2.08 13.96
N GLN A 188 -13.10 -3.09 14.48
CA GLN A 188 -13.79 -4.10 13.70
C GLN A 188 -15.28 -4.04 13.99
N ASP A 189 -16.06 -4.11 12.93
CA ASP A 189 -17.46 -4.45 13.04
C ASP A 189 -17.58 -5.98 13.17
N LEU A 190 -17.67 -6.45 14.42
CA LEU A 190 -17.86 -7.86 14.75
C LEU A 190 -19.21 -8.42 14.27
N SER A 191 -20.13 -7.58 13.81
CA SER A 191 -21.40 -8.02 13.20
C SER A 191 -21.24 -8.52 11.76
N LEU A 192 -20.09 -8.26 11.11
CA LEU A 192 -19.81 -8.74 9.76
C LEU A 192 -19.49 -10.23 9.76
N VAL A 193 -20.18 -11.00 8.91
CA VAL A 193 -20.00 -12.46 8.74
C VAL A 193 -18.53 -12.85 8.46
N ASN A 194 -17.76 -11.95 7.85
CA ASN A 194 -16.36 -12.16 7.48
C ASN A 194 -15.36 -11.37 8.35
N ALA A 195 -15.78 -10.86 9.52
CA ALA A 195 -14.91 -10.11 10.41
C ALA A 195 -13.67 -10.95 10.79
N ARG A 196 -12.47 -10.40 10.56
CA ARG A 196 -11.22 -11.12 10.80
C ARG A 196 -10.71 -10.84 12.20
N ILE A 197 -10.91 -11.80 13.11
CA ILE A 197 -10.38 -11.71 14.46
C ILE A 197 -8.84 -11.70 14.40
N PHE A 198 -8.22 -10.55 14.71
CA PHE A 198 -6.77 -10.48 14.87
C PHE A 198 -6.40 -11.07 16.23
N ALA A 199 -5.28 -11.79 16.28
CA ALA A 199 -4.77 -12.31 17.54
C ALA A 199 -4.34 -11.12 18.42
N THR A 200 -4.99 -10.97 19.58
CA THR A 200 -4.69 -9.90 20.56
C THR A 200 -3.52 -10.26 21.48
N GLY A 201 -2.99 -11.48 21.37
CA GLY A 201 -1.81 -11.96 22.06
C GLY A 201 -1.14 -13.08 21.27
N SER A 202 0.12 -13.40 21.61
CA SER A 202 0.79 -14.55 21.02
C SER A 202 0.15 -15.83 21.56
N THR A 203 -0.48 -16.62 20.69
CA THR A 203 -0.86 -18.00 21.00
C THR A 203 0.40 -18.89 20.93
N ILE A 204 1.26 -18.75 21.94
CA ILE A 204 2.29 -19.74 22.24
C ILE A 204 1.65 -20.71 23.23
N SER A 205 1.15 -21.83 22.73
CA SER A 205 0.82 -22.98 23.57
C SER A 205 2.07 -23.82 23.74
N LEU A 206 2.41 -24.16 24.99
CA LEU A 206 3.46 -25.13 25.34
C LEU A 206 2.94 -26.57 25.33
N GLU A 207 1.78 -26.83 24.72
CA GLU A 207 1.30 -28.20 24.53
C GLU A 207 2.21 -28.93 23.53
N LEU A 208 3.12 -29.72 24.10
CA LEU A 208 3.83 -30.83 23.46
C LEU A 208 2.86 -31.98 23.15
#